data_AF-A0A7J2KHD5-F1
#
_entry.id   AF-A0A7J2KHD5-F1
#
_cell.length_a   1.000
_cell.length_b   1.000
_cell.length_c   1.000
_cell.angle_alpha   90.00
_cell.angle_beta   90.00
_cell.angle_gamma   90.00
#
_symmetry.space_group_name_H-M   'P 1'
#
loop_
_entity.id
_entity.type
_entity.pdbx_description
1 polymer ?
#
loop_
_entity_poly.entity_id
_entity_poly.type
_entity_poly.pdbx_seq_one_letter_code
_entity_poly.pdbx_strand_id
1 'polypeptide(L)'
;MKLVIPKNPGIYEVEDTLIVRGEEYVQKVASALSSVTRLRILKYLREGGMYVGKAAELISQSKANASAQIRILEAVKLVKSTYEPGKRGVKKISKTNIRKVLLVLD
;
A
#
# COMPACT_ATOMS: atom_id res chain seq x y z
N MET A 1 16.39 5.44 -16.55
CA MET A 1 16.48 3.97 -16.67
C MET A 1 15.28 3.47 -17.47
N LYS A 2 15.41 2.47 -18.35
CA LYS A 2 14.25 1.88 -19.04
C LYS A 2 13.51 0.98 -18.05
N LEU A 3 12.22 1.23 -17.84
CA LEU A 3 11.36 0.38 -17.02
C LEU A 3 11.24 -1.00 -17.70
N VAL A 4 11.75 -2.06 -17.08
CA VAL A 4 11.62 -3.42 -17.59
C VAL A 4 10.29 -3.97 -17.11
N ILE A 5 9.36 -4.17 -18.03
CA ILE A 5 8.03 -4.73 -17.73
C ILE A 5 8.14 -6.26 -17.72
N PRO A 6 7.76 -6.94 -16.62
CA PRO A 6 7.75 -8.39 -16.56
C PRO A 6 6.83 -9.03 -17.60
N LYS A 7 7.25 -10.18 -18.13
CA LYS A 7 6.46 -10.93 -19.12
C LYS A 7 5.37 -11.79 -18.46
N ASN A 8 5.63 -12.31 -17.27
CA ASN A 8 4.71 -13.18 -16.57
C ASN A 8 3.68 -12.37 -15.76
N PRO A 9 2.46 -12.90 -15.57
CA PRO A 9 1.48 -12.31 -14.67
C PRO A 9 1.99 -12.16 -13.23
N GLY A 10 1.62 -11.07 -12.57
CA GLY A 10 2.00 -10.83 -11.19
C GLY A 10 1.98 -9.36 -10.76
N ILE A 11 2.43 -9.14 -9.52
CA ILE A 11 2.61 -7.82 -8.90
C ILE A 11 4.09 -7.63 -8.57
N TYR A 12 4.72 -6.64 -9.19
CA TYR A 12 6.15 -6.37 -9.12
C TYR A 12 6.42 -4.96 -8.63
N GLU A 13 7.30 -4.81 -7.67
CA GLU A 13 7.82 -3.50 -7.25
C GLU A 13 9.11 -3.22 -7.99
N VAL A 14 9.15 -2.13 -8.75
CA VAL A 14 10.34 -1.63 -9.44
C VAL A 14 10.52 -0.17 -9.05
N GLU A 15 11.53 0.10 -8.23
CA GLU A 15 11.77 1.43 -7.65
C GLU A 15 10.51 1.98 -6.94
N ASP A 16 9.91 3.04 -7.48
CA ASP A 16 8.70 3.71 -6.96
C ASP A 16 7.41 3.27 -7.69
N THR A 17 7.50 2.25 -8.54
CA THR A 17 6.42 1.82 -9.43
C THR A 17 5.97 0.41 -9.08
N LEU A 18 4.65 0.24 -8.89
CA LEU A 18 4.03 -1.08 -8.85
C LEU A 18 3.59 -1.48 -10.26
N ILE A 19 4.26 -2.45 -10.86
CA ILE A 19 3.87 -3.00 -12.16
C ILE A 19 2.96 -4.20 -11.93
N VAL A 20 1.81 -4.20 -12.59
CA VAL A 20 0.76 -5.21 -12.42
C VAL A 20 0.37 -5.75 -13.78
N ARG A 21 0.37 -7.07 -13.94
CA ARG A 21 0.02 -7.75 -15.19
C ARG A 21 -0.82 -8.99 -14.93
N GLY A 22 -1.79 -9.26 -15.81
CA GLY A 22 -2.75 -10.34 -15.71
C GLY A 22 -4.02 -9.93 -14.97
N GLU A 23 -5.18 -10.33 -15.51
CA GLU A 23 -6.52 -9.88 -15.10
C GLU A 23 -6.76 -9.99 -13.59
N GLU A 24 -6.43 -11.12 -12.98
CA GLU A 24 -6.63 -11.37 -11.55
C GLU A 24 -5.85 -10.35 -10.68
N TYR A 25 -4.60 -10.07 -11.04
CA TYR A 25 -3.74 -9.14 -10.29
C TYR A 25 -4.17 -7.69 -10.51
N VAL A 26 -4.55 -7.35 -11.75
CA VAL A 26 -5.11 -6.04 -12.10
C VAL A 26 -6.39 -5.79 -11.29
N GLN A 27 -7.32 -6.75 -11.24
CA GLN A 27 -8.55 -6.65 -10.46
C GLN A 27 -8.26 -6.44 -8.97
N LYS A 28 -7.34 -7.22 -8.38
CA LYS A 28 -6.96 -7.09 -6.96
C LYS A 28 -6.41 -5.70 -6.65
N VAL A 29 -5.47 -5.21 -7.46
CA VAL A 29 -4.86 -3.88 -7.26
C VAL A 29 -5.87 -2.76 -7.50
N ALA A 30 -6.68 -2.85 -8.55
CA ALA A 30 -7.73 -1.87 -8.84
C ALA A 30 -8.77 -1.79 -7.70
N SER A 31 -9.19 -2.95 -7.18
CA SER A 31 -10.08 -3.01 -6.00
C SER A 31 -9.42 -2.40 -4.76
N ALA A 32 -8.13 -2.64 -4.52
CA ALA A 32 -7.41 -1.99 -3.44
C ALA A 32 -7.29 -0.47 -3.65
N LEU A 33 -7.25 0.04 -4.88
CA LEU A 33 -7.15 1.48 -5.18
C LEU A 33 -8.50 2.20 -5.28
N SER A 34 -9.63 1.49 -5.39
CA SER A 34 -10.96 2.08 -5.58
C SER A 34 -11.50 2.87 -4.38
N SER A 35 -10.82 2.81 -3.22
CA SER A 35 -11.21 3.56 -2.02
C SER A 35 -10.43 4.85 -1.88
N VAL A 36 -11.15 5.98 -1.83
CA VAL A 36 -10.59 7.31 -1.54
C VAL A 36 -9.81 7.31 -0.21
N THR A 37 -10.29 6.60 0.81
CA THR A 37 -9.59 6.48 2.10
C THR A 37 -8.23 5.79 1.93
N ARG A 38 -8.16 4.71 1.16
CA ARG A 38 -6.90 3.99 0.90
C ARG A 38 -5.93 4.84 0.06
N LEU A 39 -6.41 5.60 -0.91
CA LEU A 39 -5.59 6.56 -1.65
C LEU A 39 -5.00 7.64 -0.74
N ARG A 40 -5.80 8.17 0.20
CA ARG A 40 -5.32 9.13 1.22
C ARG A 40 -4.26 8.50 2.12
N ILE A 41 -4.50 7.28 2.62
CA ILE A 41 -3.51 6.53 3.41
C ILE A 41 -2.19 6.42 2.63
N LEU A 42 -2.20 5.98 1.37
CA LEU A 42 -0.98 5.87 0.56
C LEU A 42 -0.23 7.20 0.43
N LYS A 43 -0.95 8.32 0.26
CA LYS A 43 -0.34 9.65 0.22
C LYS A 43 0.42 9.96 1.50
N TYR A 44 -0.23 9.75 2.65
CA TYR A 44 0.37 10.03 3.95
C TYR A 44 1.52 9.09 4.31
N LEU A 45 1.41 7.80 4.00
CA LEU A 45 2.48 6.82 4.28
C LEU A 45 3.77 7.11 3.50
N ARG A 46 3.69 7.86 2.40
CA ARG A 46 4.83 8.29 1.60
C ARG A 46 5.65 9.42 2.23
N GLU A 47 5.07 10.20 3.14
CA GLU A 47 5.70 11.40 3.74
C GLU A 47 6.63 11.07 4.93
N GLY A 48 6.98 9.79 5.13
CA GLY A 48 7.90 9.37 6.20
C GLY A 48 7.47 8.11 6.96
N GLY A 49 6.44 7.41 6.49
CA GLY A 49 5.85 6.27 7.21
C GLY A 49 5.04 6.70 8.43
N MET A 50 4.17 5.81 8.89
CA MET A 50 3.21 6.15 9.95
C MET A 50 2.83 4.95 10.80
N TYR A 51 2.68 5.24 12.09
CA TYR A 51 2.00 4.33 13.01
C TYR A 51 0.49 4.33 12.78
N VAL A 52 -0.15 3.17 12.90
CA VAL A 52 -1.59 2.99 12.67
C VAL A 52 -2.48 3.97 13.44
N GLY A 53 -2.08 4.41 14.65
CA GLY A 53 -2.83 5.41 15.41
C GLY A 53 -2.89 6.78 14.75
N LYS A 54 -1.78 7.24 14.17
CA LYS A 54 -1.74 8.52 13.44
C LYS A 54 -2.48 8.41 12.10
N ALA A 55 -2.47 7.23 11.47
CA ALA A 55 -3.29 6.97 10.29
C ALA A 55 -4.79 7.04 10.62
N ALA A 56 -5.20 6.51 11.78
CA ALA A 56 -6.58 6.55 12.26
C ALA A 56 -7.07 7.98 12.52
N GLU A 57 -6.24 8.82 13.13
CA GLU A 57 -6.51 10.24 13.33
C GLU A 57 -6.70 10.98 11.99
N LEU A 58 -5.82 10.76 11.02
CA LEU A 58 -5.85 11.45 9.72
C LEU A 58 -7.08 11.11 8.86
N ILE A 59 -7.60 9.90 8.99
CA ILE A 59 -8.78 9.47 8.24
C ILE A 59 -10.07 9.59 9.06
N SER A 60 -9.99 10.10 10.30
CA SER A 60 -11.12 10.20 11.24
C SER A 60 -11.86 8.88 11.45
N GLN A 61 -11.13 7.78 11.60
CA GLN A 61 -11.69 6.44 11.82
C GLN A 61 -11.02 5.74 12.99
N SER A 62 -11.59 4.61 13.43
CA SER A 62 -10.99 3.79 14.50
C SER A 62 -9.64 3.21 14.08
N LYS A 63 -8.76 2.95 15.07
CA LYS A 63 -7.48 2.27 14.85
C LYS A 63 -7.66 0.89 14.19
N ALA A 64 -8.73 0.19 14.55
CA ALA A 64 -9.08 -1.10 13.96
C ALA A 64 -9.40 -0.97 12.46
N ASN A 65 -10.20 0.02 12.07
CA ASN A 65 -10.52 0.25 10.67
C ASN A 65 -9.28 0.72 9.88
N ALA A 66 -8.49 1.64 10.41
CA ALA A 66 -7.23 2.06 9.79
C ALA A 66 -6.29 0.87 9.55
N SER A 67 -6.18 -0.04 10.52
CA SER A 67 -5.41 -1.28 10.41
C SER A 67 -5.92 -2.18 9.28
N ALA A 68 -7.25 -2.35 9.19
CA ALA A 68 -7.88 -3.14 8.12
C ALA A 68 -7.62 -2.54 6.73
N GLN A 69 -7.76 -1.22 6.57
CA GLN A 69 -7.47 -0.54 5.31
C GLN A 69 -6.00 -0.68 4.90
N ILE A 70 -5.07 -0.55 5.85
CA ILE A 70 -3.64 -0.78 5.61
C ILE A 70 -3.39 -2.23 5.18
N ARG A 71 -4.06 -3.21 5.81
CA ARG A 71 -3.91 -4.63 5.47
C ARG A 71 -4.34 -4.96 4.04
N ILE A 72 -5.38 -4.30 3.53
CA ILE A 72 -5.80 -4.42 2.13
C ILE A 72 -4.70 -3.92 1.19
N LEU A 73 -4.06 -2.80 1.51
CA LEU A 73 -2.96 -2.24 0.72
C LEU A 73 -1.70 -3.10 0.77
N GLU A 74 -1.40 -3.70 1.93
CA GLU A 74 -0.28 -4.63 2.10
C GLU A 74 -0.46 -5.89 1.25
N ALA A 75 -1.69 -6.43 1.16
CA ALA A 75 -1.99 -7.64 0.40
C ALA A 75 -1.65 -7.52 -1.09
N VAL A 76 -1.59 -6.28 -1.61
CA VAL A 76 -1.25 -5.98 -3.00
C VAL A 76 0.10 -5.26 -3.15
N LYS A 77 0.96 -5.34 -2.14
CA LYS A 77 2.33 -4.75 -2.13
C LYS A 77 2.38 -3.23 -2.28
N LEU A 78 1.27 -2.52 -2.06
CA LEU A 78 1.26 -1.05 -2.06
C LEU A 78 1.82 -0.46 -0.76
N VAL A 79 1.84 -1.24 0.33
CA VAL A 79 2.34 -0.84 1.65
C VAL A 79 3.19 -1.95 2.24
N LYS A 80 4.23 -1.58 2.96
CA LYS A 80 5.02 -2.49 3.80
C LYS A 80 4.92 -2.04 5.25
N SER A 81 4.92 -2.99 6.17
CA SER A 81 4.96 -2.67 7.59
C SER A 81 6.02 -3.43 8.35
N THR A 82 6.56 -2.77 9.35
CA THR A 82 7.46 -3.32 10.37
C THR A 82 6.79 -3.22 11.73
N TYR A 83 7.24 -4.06 12.66
CA TYR A 83 6.81 -4.01 14.06
C TYR A 83 8.00 -3.61 14.92
N GLU A 84 7.81 -2.60 15.74
CA GLU A 84 8.83 -2.06 16.62
C GLU A 84 8.33 -2.07 18.07
N PRO A 85 9.21 -2.15 19.08
CA PRO A 85 8.80 -1.95 20.47
C PRO A 85 8.13 -0.57 20.67
N GLY A 86 7.01 -0.55 21.40
CA GLY A 86 6.27 0.66 21.74
C GLY A 86 6.06 0.80 23.24
N LYS A 87 5.53 1.96 23.66
CA LYS A 87 5.23 2.25 25.09
C LYS A 87 4.30 1.22 25.76
N ARG A 88 3.43 0.57 24.99
CA ARG A 88 2.55 -0.53 25.44
C ARG A 88 2.54 -1.61 24.36
N GLY A 89 3.47 -2.56 24.42
CA GLY A 89 3.57 -3.67 23.47
C GLY A 89 4.22 -3.29 22.14
N VAL A 90 3.80 -3.94 21.05
CA VAL A 90 4.36 -3.72 19.71
C VAL A 90 3.61 -2.61 18.95
N LYS A 91 4.38 -1.83 18.19
CA LYS A 91 3.92 -0.71 17.37
C LYS A 91 4.13 -1.06 15.90
N LYS A 92 3.04 -1.14 15.14
CA LYS A 92 3.09 -1.34 13.68
C LYS A 92 3.41 -0.02 12.97
N ILE A 93 4.53 0.05 12.26
CA ILE A 93 4.91 1.17 11.41
C ILE A 93 4.71 0.76 9.95
N SER A 94 3.85 1.48 9.24
CA SER A 94 3.55 1.26 7.83
C SER A 94 4.20 2.33 6.97
N LYS A 95 4.74 1.97 5.81
CA LYS A 95 5.36 2.89 4.86
C LYS A 95 5.17 2.43 3.42
N THR A 96 5.29 3.36 2.48
CA THR A 96 5.35 3.03 1.06
C THR A 96 6.24 4.01 0.32
N ASN A 97 7.03 3.50 -0.61
CA ASN A 97 7.76 4.29 -1.60
C ASN A 97 7.03 4.31 -2.96
N ILE A 98 5.94 3.57 -3.11
CA ILE A 98 5.19 3.50 -4.37
C ILE A 98 4.52 4.85 -4.65
N ARG A 99 4.78 5.41 -5.82
CA ARG A 99 4.23 6.68 -6.32
C ARG A 99 3.22 6.49 -7.44
N LYS A 100 3.36 5.42 -8.22
CA LYS A 100 2.53 5.13 -9.39
C LYS A 100 2.33 3.64 -9.57
N VAL A 101 1.26 3.30 -10.26
CA VAL A 101 0.91 1.92 -10.63
C VAL A 101 0.80 1.86 -12.14
N LEU A 102 1.47 0.89 -12.74
CA LEU A 102 1.36 0.58 -14.17
C LEU A 102 0.54 -0.70 -14.30
N LEU A 103 -0.68 -0.56 -14.82
CA LEU A 103 -1.53 -1.70 -15.18
C LEU A 103 -1.25 -2.05 -16.63
N VAL A 104 -0.75 -3.27 -16.87
CA VAL A 104 -0.59 -3.84 -18.21
C VAL A 104 -1.89 -4.54 -18.55
N LEU A 105 -2.53 -4.08 -19.63
CA LEU A 105 -3.78 -4.62 -20.18
C LEU A 105 -3.44 -5.28 -21.51
N ASP A 106 -3.07 -6.54 -21.46
CA ASP A 106 -2.70 -7.39 -22.60
C ASP A 106 -3.78 -8.42 -22.93
#